data_AF-A0AA38WE79-F1
#
_entry.id   AF-A0AA38WE79-F1
#
_cell.length_a   1.000
_cell.length_b   1.000
_cell.length_c   1.000
_cell.angle_alpha   90.00
_cell.angle_beta   90.00
_cell.angle_gamma   90.00
#
_symmetry.space_group_name_H-M   'P 1'
#
loop_
_entity.id
_entity.type
_entity.pdbx_description
1 polymer ?
#
loop_
_entity_poly.entity_id
_entity_poly.type
_entity_poly.pdbx_seq_one_letter_code
_entity_poly.pdbx_strand_id
1 'polypeptide(L)'
;MAEATPSEPAAEKGKDKADDAALQKRLDSIVLQWIYGTISKDLLITILKPNSTAAQAWKALENIFIDSKPSRELYLENKFNNVRLESFSNVSAYCQKLHGELI
;
A
#
# COMPACT_ATOMS: atom_id res chain seq x y z
N MET A 1 23.50 61.03 23.61
CA MET A 1 23.47 61.02 22.13
C MET A 1 24.46 59.95 21.67
N ALA A 2 24.00 59.05 20.77
CA ALA A 2 24.72 58.04 19.97
C ALA A 2 25.47 56.89 20.70
N GLU A 3 25.58 55.64 20.21
CA GLU A 3 24.79 54.72 19.35
C GLU A 3 25.52 53.34 19.40
N ALA A 4 24.76 52.25 19.23
CA ALA A 4 25.11 50.92 18.66
C ALA A 4 26.33 50.06 19.10
N THR A 5 25.99 48.90 19.70
CA THR A 5 26.40 47.47 19.44
C THR A 5 27.80 47.07 18.95
N PRO A 6 28.24 45.88 19.41
CA PRO A 6 28.49 44.73 18.51
C PRO A 6 27.56 43.54 18.91
N SER A 7 26.72 42.96 18.03
CA SER A 7 27.04 41.94 16.99
C SER A 7 27.86 40.77 17.58
N GLU A 8 27.48 39.49 17.64
CA GLU A 8 26.36 38.61 17.23
C GLU A 8 26.53 37.27 18.05
N PRO A 9 25.68 36.22 18.02
CA PRO A 9 25.31 35.49 16.80
C PRO A 9 23.81 35.17 16.66
N ALA A 10 23.28 35.48 15.49
CA ALA A 10 22.04 34.96 14.97
C ALA A 10 22.39 33.68 14.19
N ALA A 11 22.59 32.56 14.88
CA ALA A 11 22.94 31.30 14.22
C ALA A 11 22.35 30.06 14.93
N GLU A 12 21.04 30.00 15.15
CA GLU A 12 20.43 28.77 15.68
C GLU A 12 19.20 28.23 14.92
N LYS A 13 18.63 28.93 13.96
CA LYS A 13 17.35 28.50 13.35
C LYS A 13 17.43 27.50 12.18
N GLY A 14 18.62 27.01 11.82
CA GLY A 14 18.84 26.19 10.62
C GLY A 14 19.12 24.69 10.85
N LYS A 15 19.43 24.28 12.08
CA LYS A 15 19.97 22.94 12.37
C LYS A 15 18.87 21.88 12.57
N ASP A 16 17.79 22.25 13.25
CA ASP A 16 16.72 21.32 13.64
C ASP A 16 15.99 20.69 12.43
N LYS A 17 15.77 21.43 11.35
CA LYS A 17 15.09 20.91 10.15
C LYS A 17 15.94 19.90 9.35
N ALA A 18 17.26 20.08 9.35
CA ALA A 18 18.17 19.17 8.65
C ALA A 18 18.26 17.83 9.39
N ASP A 19 18.26 17.88 10.72
CA ASP A 19 18.28 16.71 11.58
C ASP A 19 16.98 15.89 11.44
N ASP A 20 15.81 16.56 11.38
CA ASP A 20 14.52 15.90 11.13
C ASP A 20 14.45 15.17 9.78
N ALA A 21 14.97 15.77 8.72
CA ALA A 21 15.00 15.15 7.40
C ALA A 21 15.90 13.90 7.37
N ALA A 22 17.05 13.95 8.06
CA ALA A 22 17.94 12.80 8.21
C ALA A 22 17.29 11.67 9.02
N LEU A 23 16.57 12.02 10.10
CA LEU A 23 15.79 11.06 10.89
C LEU A 23 14.70 10.38 10.06
N GLN A 24 13.95 11.14 9.25
CA GLN A 24 12.93 10.58 8.35
C GLN A 24 13.54 9.61 7.34
N LYS A 25 14.69 9.94 6.72
CA LYS A 25 15.38 9.04 5.79
C LYS A 25 15.87 7.76 6.46
N ARG A 26 16.35 7.86 7.70
CA ARG A 26 16.77 6.71 8.48
C ARG A 26 15.58 5.81 8.83
N LEU A 27 14.47 6.39 9.29
CA LEU A 27 13.25 5.63 9.59
C LEU A 27 12.70 4.95 8.33
N ASP A 28 12.63 5.66 7.21
CA ASP A 28 12.20 5.10 5.93
C ASP A 28 13.05 3.88 5.54
N SER A 29 14.38 3.99 5.67
CA SER A 29 15.31 2.89 5.38
C SER A 29 15.11 1.68 6.31
N ILE A 30 14.88 1.91 7.62
CA ILE A 30 14.64 0.84 8.59
C ILE A 30 13.33 0.12 8.28
N VAL A 31 12.25 0.86 8.01
CA VAL A 31 10.95 0.27 7.70
C VAL A 31 11.02 -0.48 6.36
N LEU A 32 11.70 0.08 5.36
CA LEU A 32 11.90 -0.58 4.07
C LEU A 32 12.65 -1.91 4.22
N GLN A 33 13.73 -1.91 5.02
CA GLN A 33 14.49 -3.12 5.33
C GLN A 33 13.64 -4.17 6.07
N TRP A 34 12.79 -3.74 7.00
CA TRP A 34 11.88 -4.64 7.72
C TRP A 34 10.83 -5.27 6.80
N ILE A 35 10.25 -4.48 5.89
CA ILE A 35 9.30 -4.99 4.87
C ILE A 35 10.01 -6.05 4.01
N TYR A 36 11.18 -5.74 3.46
CA TYR A 36 11.91 -6.67 2.60
C TYR A 36 12.41 -7.92 3.32
N GLY A 37 12.69 -7.82 4.62
CA GLY A 37 13.15 -8.96 5.43
C GLY A 37 12.05 -9.88 5.95
N THR A 38 10.79 -9.43 5.97
CA THR A 38 9.67 -10.19 6.59
C THR A 38 8.74 -10.86 5.58
N ILE A 39 8.72 -10.41 4.34
CA ILE A 39 7.88 -10.98 3.28
C ILE A 39 8.55 -12.18 2.58
N SER A 40 7.76 -12.98 1.87
CA SER A 40 8.30 -14.07 1.05
C SER A 40 9.14 -13.54 -0.11
N LYS A 41 10.07 -14.36 -0.61
CA LYS A 41 10.96 -13.99 -1.73
C LYS A 41 10.18 -13.61 -2.99
N ASP A 42 9.08 -14.31 -3.27
CA ASP A 42 8.24 -14.06 -4.44
C ASP A 42 7.52 -12.70 -4.36
N LEU A 43 7.08 -12.31 -3.16
CA LEU A 43 6.52 -10.98 -2.94
C LEU A 43 7.62 -9.90 -3.02
N LEU A 44 8.79 -10.19 -2.45
CA LEU A 44 9.93 -9.28 -2.50
C LEU A 44 10.31 -8.93 -3.94
N ILE A 45 10.54 -9.90 -4.81
CA ILE A 45 10.88 -9.65 -6.23
C ILE A 45 9.81 -8.84 -6.97
N THR A 46 8.55 -8.95 -6.52
CA THR A 46 7.41 -8.26 -7.13
C THR A 46 7.34 -6.79 -6.74
N ILE A 47 7.63 -6.47 -5.47
CA ILE A 47 7.55 -5.09 -4.96
C ILE A 47 8.89 -4.34 -5.03
N LEU A 48 10.01 -5.04 -5.26
CA LEU A 48 11.35 -4.45 -5.26
C LEU A 48 11.49 -3.41 -6.39
N LYS A 49 11.70 -2.15 -6.01
CA LYS A 49 11.96 -1.06 -6.95
C LYS A 49 13.19 -0.24 -6.53
N PRO A 50 14.01 0.20 -7.49
CA PRO A 50 15.15 1.07 -7.19
C PRO A 50 14.67 2.40 -6.61
N ASN A 51 15.37 2.88 -5.58
CA ASN A 51 15.07 4.14 -4.87
C ASN A 51 13.64 4.23 -4.31
N SER A 52 13.04 3.09 -3.94
CA SER A 52 11.68 3.09 -3.37
C SER A 52 11.69 3.47 -1.89
N THR A 53 10.64 4.20 -1.46
CA THR A 53 10.40 4.50 -0.04
C THR A 53 9.57 3.40 0.63
N ALA A 54 9.60 3.32 1.96
CA ALA A 54 8.81 2.35 2.71
C ALA A 54 7.31 2.45 2.39
N ALA A 55 6.80 3.68 2.24
CA ALA A 55 5.40 3.92 1.87
C ALA A 55 5.06 3.36 0.47
N GLN A 56 5.98 3.48 -0.49
CA GLN A 56 5.78 2.93 -1.84
C GLN A 56 5.83 1.39 -1.84
N ALA A 57 6.78 0.80 -1.12
CA ALA A 57 6.86 -0.66 -0.96
C ALA A 57 5.60 -1.21 -0.28
N TRP A 58 5.12 -0.55 0.77
CA TRP A 58 3.87 -0.90 1.44
C TRP A 58 2.66 -0.79 0.51
N LYS A 59 2.55 0.29 -0.27
CA LYS A 59 1.44 0.46 -1.22
C LYS A 59 1.47 -0.56 -2.36
N ALA A 60 2.66 -0.96 -2.83
CA ALA A 60 2.78 -2.04 -3.80
C ALA A 60 2.33 -3.39 -3.21
N LEU A 61 2.70 -3.67 -1.97
CA LEU A 61 2.23 -4.83 -1.23
C LEU A 61 0.71 -4.82 -1.08
N GLU A 62 0.15 -3.68 -0.64
CA GLU A 62 -1.28 -3.47 -0.52
C GLU A 62 -1.99 -3.71 -1.85
N ASN A 63 -1.51 -3.16 -2.96
CA ASN A 63 -2.10 -3.40 -4.28
C ASN A 63 -2.09 -4.88 -4.68
N ILE A 64 -1.06 -5.66 -4.34
CA ILE A 64 -1.05 -7.12 -4.62
C ILE A 64 -2.21 -7.82 -3.91
N PHE A 65 -2.49 -7.44 -2.66
CA PHE A 65 -3.58 -8.03 -1.90
C PHE A 65 -4.95 -7.40 -2.23
N ILE A 66 -5.00 -6.13 -2.63
CA ILE A 66 -6.22 -5.37 -2.92
C ILE A 66 -6.68 -5.51 -4.38
N ASP A 67 -5.79 -5.68 -5.37
CA ASP A 67 -6.17 -5.96 -6.77
C ASP A 67 -6.84 -7.34 -6.94
N SER A 68 -6.80 -8.16 -5.90
CA SER A 68 -7.72 -9.30 -5.78
C SER A 68 -9.19 -8.88 -5.77
N LYS A 69 -9.54 -7.67 -5.34
CA LYS A 69 -10.93 -7.18 -5.23
C LYS A 69 -11.59 -6.87 -6.59
N PRO A 70 -11.02 -6.05 -7.49
CA PRO A 70 -11.61 -5.85 -8.82
C PRO A 70 -11.53 -7.13 -9.66
N SER A 71 -10.50 -7.96 -9.49
CA SER A 71 -10.44 -9.30 -10.10
C SER A 71 -11.54 -10.21 -9.56
N ARG A 72 -11.87 -10.13 -8.27
CA ARG A 72 -12.96 -10.85 -7.63
C ARG A 72 -14.31 -10.32 -8.06
N GLU A 73 -14.49 -9.01 -8.20
CA GLU A 73 -15.72 -8.39 -8.70
C GLU A 73 -15.97 -8.79 -10.16
N LEU A 74 -14.96 -8.70 -11.02
CA LEU A 74 -15.04 -9.13 -12.42
C LEU A 74 -15.22 -10.66 -12.54
N TYR A 75 -14.57 -11.45 -11.67
CA TYR A 75 -14.79 -12.89 -11.58
C TYR A 75 -16.22 -13.21 -11.15
N LEU A 76 -16.76 -12.51 -10.15
CA LEU A 76 -18.15 -12.67 -9.69
C LEU A 76 -19.13 -12.23 -10.78
N GLU A 77 -18.89 -11.11 -11.46
CA GLU A 77 -19.73 -10.60 -12.55
C GLU A 77 -19.72 -11.57 -13.73
N ASN A 78 -18.54 -12.03 -14.15
CA ASN A 78 -18.43 -13.03 -15.21
C ASN A 78 -19.10 -14.35 -14.79
N LYS A 79 -18.93 -14.79 -13.55
CA LYS A 79 -19.57 -16.01 -13.05
C LYS A 79 -21.09 -15.85 -12.99
N PHE A 80 -21.60 -14.73 -12.48
CA PHE A 80 -23.02 -14.40 -12.44
C PHE A 80 -23.64 -14.38 -13.84
N ASN A 81 -23.00 -13.73 -14.81
CA ASN A 81 -23.47 -13.68 -16.19
C ASN A 81 -23.42 -15.04 -16.92
N ASN A 82 -22.58 -15.97 -16.47
CA ASN A 82 -22.45 -17.30 -17.06
C ASN A 82 -23.30 -18.39 -16.36
N VAL A 83 -23.85 -18.13 -15.17
CA VAL A 83 -24.79 -19.04 -14.50
C VAL A 83 -26.16 -18.88 -15.17
N ARG A 84 -26.47 -19.75 -16.13
CA ARG A 84 -27.76 -19.77 -16.81
C ARG A 84 -28.76 -20.67 -16.08
N LEU A 85 -30.01 -20.23 -15.98
CA LEU A 85 -31.11 -21.00 -15.38
C LEU A 85 -31.28 -22.38 -16.03
N GLU A 86 -31.04 -22.47 -17.34
CA GLU A 86 -31.09 -23.69 -18.17
C GLU A 86 -30.10 -24.77 -17.73
N SER A 87 -29.03 -24.39 -17.01
CA SER A 87 -28.04 -25.33 -16.47
C SER A 87 -28.50 -26.02 -15.18
N PHE A 88 -29.69 -25.70 -14.67
CA PHE A 88 -30.24 -26.25 -13.44
C PHE A 88 -31.60 -26.90 -13.70
N SER A 89 -31.87 -28.00 -12.98
CA SER A 89 -33.10 -28.77 -13.10
C SER A 89 -34.37 -28.05 -12.60
N ASN A 90 -34.21 -27.03 -11.75
CA ASN A 90 -35.31 -26.21 -11.24
C ASN A 90 -34.81 -24.86 -10.72
N VAL A 91 -35.74 -23.92 -10.58
CA VAL A 91 -35.47 -22.54 -10.12
C VAL A 91 -34.91 -22.50 -8.70
N SER A 92 -35.32 -23.43 -7.84
CA SER A 92 -34.84 -23.49 -6.45
C SER A 92 -33.33 -23.81 -6.38
N ALA A 93 -32.86 -24.76 -7.20
CA ALA A 93 -31.44 -25.11 -7.31
C ALA A 93 -30.59 -23.96 -7.87
N TYR A 94 -31.13 -23.22 -8.84
CA TYR A 94 -30.50 -22.00 -9.37
C TYR A 94 -30.39 -20.91 -8.29
N CYS A 95 -31.46 -20.63 -7.57
CA CYS A 95 -31.46 -19.66 -6.47
C CYS A 95 -30.50 -20.05 -5.34
N GLN A 96 -30.41 -21.33 -5.00
CA GLN A 96 -29.44 -21.82 -4.00
C GLN A 96 -28.00 -21.62 -4.46
N LYS A 97 -27.70 -21.86 -5.75
CA LYS A 97 -26.36 -21.64 -6.30
C LYS A 97 -25.97 -20.17 -6.28
N LEU A 98 -26.89 -19.26 -6.61
CA LEU A 98 -26.66 -17.81 -6.53
C LEU A 98 -26.51 -17.33 -5.08
N HIS A 99 -27.29 -17.88 -4.15
CA HIS A 99 -27.31 -17.43 -2.77
C HIS A 99 -26.14 -18.00 -1.93
N GLY A 100 -25.72 -19.24 -2.20
CA GLY A 100 -24.61 -19.87 -1.49
C GLY A 100 -23.22 -19.37 -1.89
N GLU A 101 -23.10 -18.61 -2.98
CA GLU A 101 -21.82 -18.12 -3.51
C GLU A 101 -21.56 -16.62 -3.27
N LEU A 102 -22.46 -15.93 -2.56
CA LEU A 102 -22.40 -14.47 -2.31
C LEU A 102 -21.96 -14.07 -0.88
N ILE A 103 -21.33 -14.97 -0.11
CA ILE A 103 -20.77 -14.70 1.23
C ILE A 103 -19.24 -14.68 1.16
#